data_AF-A0A2V6TWN7-F1
#
_entry.id   AF-A0A2V6TWN7-F1
#
_cell.length_a   1.000
_cell.length_b   1.000
_cell.length_c   1.000
_cell.angle_alpha   90.00
_cell.angle_beta   90.00
_cell.angle_gamma   90.00
#
_symmetry.space_group_name_H-M   'P 1'
#
loop_
_entity.id
_entity.type
_entity.pdbx_description
1 polymer ?
#
loop_
_entity_poly.entity_id
_entity_poly.type
_entity_poly.pdbx_seq_one_letter_code
_entity_poly.pdbx_strand_id
1 'polypeptide(L)'
;MLKAKRVYEPKSSRDGTRVLVMRLWPRGIKKAHVDLWLRDLGAELANLRAYNAGRVSWPEMRRRYLAGLEREPAATALKRLKSMARRGRVTVLCSCPDETQCHRGVLRKVVGALAALTVASTLSCAPSEVSAEHEAQYRYTVLGYVTDARGRPRPGVGLEVTRQKTGFAYQGETDASGLYVIVTRLADENRGERLLVRAGPASLWVTARFQPADHAAERGTRVDFAGDKVVEQAGLFQATLTRFLGR
;
A
#
# COMPACT_ATOMS: atom_id res chain seq x y z
N MET A 1 6.34 -20.24 -3.64
CA MET A 1 5.73 -21.18 -2.68
C MET A 1 5.39 -20.46 -1.39
N LEU A 2 4.17 -20.62 -0.85
CA LEU A 2 3.73 -19.98 0.40
C LEU A 2 3.51 -21.02 1.52
N LYS A 3 4.18 -20.84 2.66
CA LYS A 3 3.99 -21.61 3.90
C LYS A 3 3.25 -20.77 4.94
N ALA A 4 2.69 -21.43 5.93
CA ALA A 4 2.08 -20.80 7.10
C ALA A 4 2.73 -21.36 8.36
N LYS A 5 2.94 -20.51 9.36
CA LYS A 5 3.53 -20.89 10.64
C LYS A 5 3.00 -20.00 11.75
N ARG A 6 2.91 -20.52 12.98
CA ARG A 6 2.64 -19.69 14.15
C ARG A 6 3.87 -18.86 14.47
N VAL A 7 3.67 -17.58 14.81
CA VAL A 7 4.78 -16.63 15.03
C VAL A 7 5.72 -17.04 16.18
N TYR A 8 5.20 -17.78 17.16
CA TYR A 8 5.95 -18.29 18.32
C TYR A 8 6.81 -19.50 18.01
N GLU A 9 6.63 -20.15 16.85
CA GLU A 9 7.47 -21.28 16.49
C GLU A 9 8.87 -20.81 16.06
N PRO A 10 9.93 -21.59 16.34
CA PRO A 10 11.31 -21.22 16.06
C PRO A 10 11.56 -20.82 14.60
N LYS A 11 12.47 -19.87 14.37
CA LYS A 11 12.91 -19.52 13.01
C LYS A 11 13.68 -20.71 12.41
N SER A 12 13.38 -21.04 11.16
CA SER A 12 14.09 -22.08 10.40
C SER A 12 14.62 -21.51 9.10
N SER A 13 15.77 -22.01 8.64
CA SER A 13 16.32 -21.72 7.30
C SER A 13 15.34 -22.10 6.17
N ARG A 14 14.42 -23.05 6.44
CA ARG A 14 13.38 -23.47 5.51
C ARG A 14 12.17 -22.53 5.44
N ASP A 15 12.17 -21.42 6.19
CA ASP A 15 11.05 -20.47 6.21
C ASP A 15 11.11 -19.46 5.05
N GLY A 16 12.30 -19.19 4.51
CA GLY A 16 12.49 -18.08 3.57
C GLY A 16 12.09 -16.74 4.21
N THR A 17 11.43 -15.86 3.47
CA THR A 17 10.97 -14.56 4.00
C THR A 17 9.79 -14.74 4.96
N ARG A 18 9.94 -14.31 6.21
CA ARG A 18 8.93 -14.41 7.26
C ARG A 18 8.07 -13.16 7.33
N VAL A 19 6.79 -13.29 6.98
CA VAL A 19 5.85 -12.18 6.79
C VAL A 19 4.78 -12.15 7.89
N LEU A 20 4.84 -11.10 8.71
CA LEU A 20 3.80 -10.54 9.57
C LEU A 20 2.44 -10.37 8.87
N VAL A 21 1.38 -11.16 9.15
CA VAL A 21 0.02 -10.93 8.59
C VAL A 21 -1.05 -10.63 9.65
N MET A 22 -0.65 -10.13 10.81
CA MET A 22 -1.56 -9.69 11.88
C MET A 22 -1.74 -8.17 11.84
N ARG A 23 -2.92 -7.68 12.24
CA ARG A 23 -3.18 -6.22 12.34
C ARG A 23 -2.40 -5.58 13.49
N LEU A 24 -2.16 -6.35 14.55
CA LEU A 24 -1.41 -5.95 15.73
C LEU A 24 -0.15 -6.80 15.86
N TRP A 25 0.92 -6.19 16.37
CA TRP A 25 2.14 -6.92 16.66
C TRP A 25 1.90 -7.94 17.81
N PRO A 26 2.36 -9.20 17.67
CA PRO A 26 2.14 -10.23 18.69
C PRO A 26 2.99 -9.98 19.94
N ARG A 27 2.42 -10.30 21.11
CA ARG A 27 3.08 -10.15 22.41
C ARG A 27 4.34 -11.01 22.50
N GLY A 28 5.42 -10.48 23.05
CA GLY A 28 6.67 -11.23 23.30
C GLY A 28 7.50 -11.57 22.05
N ILE A 29 7.10 -11.12 20.86
CA ILE A 29 7.86 -11.38 19.63
C ILE A 29 8.80 -10.23 19.33
N LYS A 30 10.10 -10.52 19.20
CA LYS A 30 11.12 -9.54 18.80
C LYS A 30 11.02 -9.24 17.31
N LYS A 31 11.31 -7.99 16.91
CA LYS A 31 11.32 -7.58 15.47
C LYS A 31 12.19 -8.48 14.60
N ALA A 32 13.32 -8.96 15.11
CA ALA A 32 14.24 -9.87 14.40
C ALA A 32 13.62 -11.22 13.96
N HIS A 33 12.45 -11.61 14.49
CA HIS A 33 11.75 -12.84 14.11
C HIS A 33 10.85 -12.67 12.87
N VAL A 34 10.67 -11.44 12.39
CA VAL A 34 9.78 -11.07 11.29
C VAL A 34 10.56 -10.19 10.31
N ASP A 35 10.65 -10.62 9.05
CA ASP A 35 11.40 -9.89 8.03
C ASP A 35 10.56 -8.78 7.38
N LEU A 36 9.23 -8.96 7.31
CA LEU A 36 8.30 -7.98 6.75
C LEU A 36 6.96 -8.01 7.48
N TRP A 37 6.30 -6.85 7.66
CA TRP A 37 4.95 -6.77 8.23
C TRP A 37 3.93 -6.23 7.21
N LEU A 38 3.06 -7.11 6.73
CA LEU A 38 1.91 -6.78 5.90
C LEU A 38 0.64 -6.69 6.76
N ARG A 39 0.58 -5.66 7.61
CA ARG A 39 -0.50 -5.47 8.59
C ARG A 39 -1.90 -5.42 7.97
N ASP A 40 -1.98 -4.98 6.72
CA ASP A 40 -3.23 -4.81 5.97
C ASP A 40 -3.86 -6.16 5.57
N LEU A 41 -3.07 -7.25 5.57
CA LEU A 41 -3.57 -8.61 5.44
C LEU A 41 -4.17 -9.17 6.73
N GLY A 42 -4.01 -8.47 7.86
CA GLY A 42 -4.63 -8.84 9.11
C GLY A 42 -6.14 -8.60 9.05
N ALA A 43 -6.92 -9.55 9.56
CA ALA A 43 -8.35 -9.38 9.70
C ALA A 43 -8.69 -8.09 10.48
N GLU A 44 -9.79 -7.44 10.09
CA GLU A 44 -10.24 -6.22 10.75
C GLU A 44 -10.50 -6.44 12.24
N LEU A 45 -10.15 -5.45 13.06
CA LEU A 45 -10.26 -5.56 14.52
C LEU A 45 -11.70 -5.80 14.98
N ALA A 46 -12.69 -5.19 14.33
CA ALA A 46 -14.10 -5.40 14.63
C ALA A 46 -14.51 -6.86 14.41
N ASN A 47 -14.12 -7.45 13.28
CA ASN A 47 -14.39 -8.85 12.95
C ASN A 47 -13.66 -9.81 13.91
N LEU A 48 -12.40 -9.52 14.24
CA LEU A 48 -11.66 -10.29 15.25
C LEU A 48 -12.31 -10.24 16.63
N ARG A 49 -12.77 -9.06 17.08
CA ARG A 49 -13.48 -8.90 18.36
C ARG A 49 -14.79 -9.67 18.37
N ALA A 50 -15.58 -9.60 17.28
CA ALA A 50 -16.84 -10.31 17.17
C ALA A 50 -16.66 -11.84 17.18
N TYR A 51 -15.65 -12.36 16.47
CA TYR A 51 -15.29 -13.77 16.46
C TYR A 51 -14.79 -14.23 17.84
N ASN A 52 -13.88 -13.49 18.48
CA ASN A 52 -13.37 -13.84 19.80
C ASN A 52 -14.45 -13.79 20.90
N ALA A 53 -15.48 -12.95 20.72
CA ALA A 53 -16.63 -12.88 21.62
C ALA A 53 -17.71 -13.94 21.30
N GLY A 54 -17.47 -14.87 20.37
CA GLY A 54 -18.43 -15.92 19.99
C GLY A 54 -19.66 -15.42 19.22
N ARG A 55 -19.72 -14.13 18.86
CA ARG A 55 -20.87 -13.52 18.15
C ARG A 55 -20.88 -13.85 16.65
N VAL A 56 -19.76 -14.34 16.14
CA VAL A 56 -19.54 -14.66 14.73
C VAL A 56 -18.89 -16.04 14.65
N SER A 57 -19.46 -16.93 13.85
CA SER A 57 -18.89 -18.26 13.60
C SER A 57 -17.63 -18.19 12.73
N TRP A 58 -16.81 -19.24 12.72
CA TRP A 58 -15.63 -19.29 11.86
C TRP A 58 -15.95 -19.16 10.35
N PRO A 59 -16.96 -19.87 9.79
CA PRO A 59 -17.33 -19.69 8.38
C PRO A 59 -17.67 -18.24 8.04
N GLU A 60 -18.38 -17.56 8.96
CA GLU A 60 -18.74 -16.16 8.78
C GLU A 60 -17.53 -15.23 8.87
N MET A 61 -16.65 -15.46 9.85
CA MET A 61 -15.38 -14.74 9.97
C MET A 61 -14.53 -14.89 8.70
N ARG A 62 -14.44 -16.11 8.15
CA ARG A 62 -13.74 -16.40 6.89
C ARG A 62 -14.35 -15.64 5.71
N ARG A 63 -15.68 -15.62 5.60
CA ARG A 63 -16.41 -14.89 4.54
C ARG A 63 -16.09 -13.40 4.60
N ARG A 64 -16.22 -12.78 5.78
CA ARG A 64 -15.90 -11.36 6.00
C ARG A 64 -14.43 -11.06 5.72
N TYR A 65 -13.53 -11.95 6.13
CA TYR A 65 -12.11 -11.80 5.86
C TYR A 65 -11.79 -11.84 4.36
N LEU A 66 -12.36 -12.79 3.61
CA LEU A 66 -12.18 -12.89 2.16
C LEU A 66 -12.72 -11.65 1.43
N ALA A 67 -13.93 -11.20 1.77
CA ALA A 67 -14.48 -9.95 1.23
C ALA A 67 -13.59 -8.73 1.56
N GLY A 68 -12.98 -8.71 2.75
CA GLY A 68 -12.02 -7.70 3.13
C GLY A 68 -10.71 -7.74 2.32
N LEU A 69 -10.28 -8.91 1.84
CA LEU A 69 -9.07 -9.07 1.01
C LEU A 69 -9.24 -8.53 -0.42
N GLU A 70 -10.48 -8.43 -0.90
CA GLU A 70 -10.81 -7.83 -2.20
C GLU A 70 -10.80 -6.30 -2.15
N ARG A 71 -10.87 -5.75 -0.95
CA ARG A 71 -10.83 -4.31 -0.68
C ARG A 71 -9.44 -3.89 -0.27
N GLU A 72 -9.16 -2.62 -0.45
CA GLU A 72 -7.85 -2.07 -0.12
C GLU A 72 -7.84 -1.51 1.30
N PRO A 73 -6.66 -1.39 1.93
CA PRO A 73 -5.32 -1.69 1.40
C PRO A 73 -4.95 -3.19 1.31
N ALA A 74 -5.88 -4.10 1.65
CA ALA A 74 -5.60 -5.53 1.72
C ALA A 74 -5.37 -6.17 0.34
N ALA A 75 -6.08 -5.73 -0.71
CA ALA A 75 -5.89 -6.25 -2.07
C ALA A 75 -4.47 -5.98 -2.60
N THR A 76 -3.91 -4.78 -2.42
CA THR A 76 -2.52 -4.47 -2.77
C THR A 76 -1.54 -5.28 -1.94
N ALA A 77 -1.77 -5.41 -0.63
CA ALA A 77 -0.92 -6.24 0.22
C ALA A 77 -0.96 -7.73 -0.21
N LEU A 78 -2.10 -8.21 -0.70
CA LEU A 78 -2.27 -9.56 -1.22
C LEU A 78 -1.54 -9.75 -2.55
N LYS A 79 -1.61 -8.76 -3.46
CA LYS A 79 -0.81 -8.73 -4.70
C LYS A 79 0.69 -8.80 -4.39
N ARG A 80 1.16 -8.02 -3.41
CA ARG A 80 2.56 -8.05 -2.95
C ARG A 80 2.94 -9.43 -2.40
N LEU A 81 2.11 -10.02 -1.54
CA LEU A 81 2.35 -11.36 -1.00
C LEU A 81 2.42 -12.42 -2.11
N LYS A 82 1.51 -12.36 -3.09
CA LYS A 82 1.51 -13.24 -4.28
C LYS A 82 2.82 -13.09 -5.07
N SER A 83 3.26 -11.86 -5.33
CA SER A 83 4.53 -11.59 -6.05
C SER A 83 5.75 -12.15 -5.30
N MET A 84 5.84 -11.93 -3.98
CA MET A 84 6.91 -12.51 -3.16
C MET A 84 6.89 -14.04 -3.20
N ALA A 85 5.70 -14.64 -3.11
CA ALA A 85 5.54 -16.09 -3.18
C ALA A 85 5.87 -16.67 -4.57
N ARG A 86 5.80 -15.88 -5.66
CA ARG A 86 6.27 -16.31 -6.98
C ARG A 86 7.80 -16.29 -7.08
N ARG A 87 8.45 -15.29 -6.47
CA ARG A 87 9.92 -15.11 -6.51
C ARG A 87 10.68 -16.04 -5.59
N GLY A 88 10.05 -16.57 -4.54
CA GLY A 88 10.74 -17.41 -3.59
C GLY A 88 9.85 -18.05 -2.55
N ARG A 89 10.51 -18.56 -1.51
CA ARG A 89 9.85 -19.16 -0.34
C ARG A 89 9.46 -18.07 0.64
N VAL A 90 8.17 -18.03 0.96
CA VAL A 90 7.60 -17.09 1.93
C VAL A 90 6.86 -17.87 3.01
N THR A 91 7.00 -17.47 4.26
CA THR A 91 6.22 -18.00 5.39
C THR A 91 5.39 -16.89 6.01
N VAL A 92 4.05 -17.00 5.95
CA VAL A 92 3.15 -16.06 6.64
C VAL A 92 2.97 -16.46 8.11
N LEU A 93 3.00 -15.45 8.99
CA LEU A 93 3.01 -15.63 10.43
C LEU A 93 1.76 -15.03 11.10
N CYS A 94 1.17 -15.79 12.02
CA CYS A 94 0.10 -15.34 12.91
C CYS A 94 0.24 -15.98 14.31
N SER A 95 -0.39 -15.40 15.33
CA SER A 95 -0.39 -15.92 16.71
C SER A 95 -1.44 -17.01 16.98
N CYS A 96 -2.49 -17.14 16.14
CA CYS A 96 -3.58 -18.11 16.36
C CYS A 96 -3.04 -19.54 16.51
N PRO A 97 -3.55 -20.35 17.45
CA PRO A 97 -3.08 -21.72 17.63
C PRO A 97 -3.46 -22.59 16.42
N ASP A 98 -4.73 -22.63 16.06
CA ASP A 98 -5.24 -23.42 14.94
C ASP A 98 -5.04 -22.70 13.60
N GLU A 99 -4.38 -23.35 12.64
CA GLU A 99 -4.21 -22.81 11.29
C GLU A 99 -5.49 -22.91 10.46
N THR A 100 -6.29 -23.94 10.67
CA THR A 100 -7.53 -24.19 9.92
C THR A 100 -8.58 -23.10 10.21
N GLN A 101 -8.49 -22.50 11.39
CA GLN A 101 -9.27 -21.35 11.85
C GLN A 101 -8.43 -20.08 12.00
N CYS A 102 -7.60 -19.77 11.00
CA CYS A 102 -6.77 -18.58 10.99
C CYS A 102 -6.66 -17.95 9.61
N HIS A 103 -6.56 -16.61 9.57
CA HIS A 103 -6.27 -15.87 8.34
C HIS A 103 -4.96 -16.31 7.66
N ARG A 104 -3.94 -16.79 8.40
CA ARG A 104 -2.71 -17.35 7.79
C ARG A 104 -3.01 -18.57 6.91
N GLY A 105 -3.94 -19.42 7.35
CA GLY A 105 -4.37 -20.61 6.61
C GLY A 105 -5.22 -20.22 5.40
N VAL A 106 -6.09 -19.22 5.56
CA VAL A 106 -6.86 -18.66 4.43
C VAL A 106 -5.93 -18.09 3.35
N LEU A 107 -4.95 -17.25 3.73
CA LEU A 107 -3.97 -16.69 2.80
C LEU A 107 -3.15 -17.77 2.09
N ARG A 108 -2.73 -18.81 2.82
CA ARG A 108 -2.03 -19.96 2.22
C ARG A 108 -2.86 -20.62 1.11
N LYS A 109 -4.17 -20.82 1.34
CA LYS A 109 -5.08 -21.38 0.34
C LYS A 109 -5.29 -20.43 -0.85
N VAL A 110 -5.56 -19.15 -0.59
CA VAL A 110 -5.82 -18.12 -1.62
C VAL A 110 -4.63 -17.92 -2.55
N VAL A 111 -3.40 -17.93 -2.01
CA VAL A 111 -2.18 -17.78 -2.81
C VAL A 111 -1.78 -19.12 -3.45
N GLY A 112 -2.04 -20.25 -2.78
CA GLY A 112 -1.72 -21.59 -3.28
C GLY A 112 -2.59 -22.05 -4.45
N ALA A 113 -3.85 -21.61 -4.54
CA ALA A 113 -4.79 -21.99 -5.61
C ALA A 113 -4.33 -21.58 -7.03
N LEU A 114 -3.40 -20.63 -7.15
CA LEU A 114 -2.83 -20.18 -8.43
C LEU A 114 -1.77 -21.14 -9.01
N ALA A 115 -1.35 -22.18 -8.29
CA ALA A 115 -0.38 -23.16 -8.79
C ALA A 115 -1.03 -24.36 -9.52
N ALA A 116 -2.36 -24.51 -9.47
CA ALA A 116 -3.07 -25.67 -10.03
C ALA A 116 -3.72 -25.44 -11.42
N LEU A 117 -3.58 -24.24 -12.01
CA LEU A 117 -4.20 -23.86 -13.29
C LEU A 117 -3.16 -23.52 -14.36
N THR A 118 -2.10 -24.32 -14.49
CA THR A 118 -1.07 -24.16 -15.54
C THR A 118 -0.82 -25.43 -16.35
N VAL A 119 -1.88 -26.12 -16.76
CA VAL A 119 -1.85 -26.96 -17.96
C VAL A 119 -3.22 -26.88 -18.64
N ALA A 120 -3.37 -26.02 -19.64
CA ALA A 120 -4.14 -26.28 -20.86
C ALA A 120 -4.20 -25.02 -21.72
N SER A 121 -3.89 -25.25 -22.99
CA SER A 121 -4.34 -24.48 -24.16
C SER A 121 -3.54 -23.24 -24.54
N THR A 122 -2.57 -23.52 -25.41
CA THR A 122 -2.28 -22.71 -26.60
C THR A 122 -3.58 -22.19 -27.21
N LEU A 123 -3.86 -20.90 -27.04
CA LEU A 123 -4.73 -20.15 -27.93
C LEU A 123 -4.19 -18.73 -27.97
N SER A 124 -3.86 -18.32 -29.18
CA SER A 124 -3.56 -16.97 -29.61
C SER A 124 -4.42 -15.95 -28.84
N CYS A 125 -3.76 -15.07 -28.10
CA CYS A 125 -4.32 -13.79 -27.70
C CYS A 125 -3.28 -12.75 -28.07
N ALA A 126 -3.67 -11.83 -28.95
CA ALA A 126 -3.03 -10.54 -29.10
C ALA A 126 -2.80 -9.91 -27.71
N PRO A 127 -1.81 -9.02 -27.54
CA PRO A 127 -1.64 -8.32 -26.28
C PRO A 127 -2.89 -7.45 -26.07
N SER A 128 -3.87 -7.96 -25.33
CA SER A 128 -4.84 -7.11 -24.70
C SER A 128 -4.06 -6.33 -23.65
N GLU A 129 -3.95 -5.03 -23.90
CA GLU A 129 -3.60 -4.04 -22.90
C GLU A 129 -4.49 -4.29 -21.68
N VAL A 130 -4.00 -5.07 -20.71
CA VAL A 130 -4.63 -5.16 -19.39
C VAL A 130 -4.26 -3.87 -18.67
N SER A 131 -4.93 -2.84 -19.14
CA SER A 131 -5.43 -1.66 -18.46
C SER A 131 -4.82 -1.38 -17.09
N ALA A 132 -4.09 -0.28 -17.06
CA ALA A 132 -3.63 0.47 -15.90
C ALA A 132 -4.78 1.05 -15.03
N GLU A 133 -6.05 0.72 -15.29
CA GLU A 133 -7.21 1.30 -14.57
C GLU A 133 -7.32 0.85 -13.10
N HIS A 134 -6.74 -0.28 -12.70
CA HIS A 134 -6.92 -0.82 -11.35
C HIS A 134 -5.92 -0.26 -10.30
N GLU A 135 -5.05 0.70 -10.65
CA GLU A 135 -4.02 1.25 -9.75
C GLU A 135 -4.26 2.71 -9.32
N ALA A 136 -5.08 3.48 -10.04
CA ALA A 136 -5.35 4.89 -9.75
C ALA A 136 -6.26 5.11 -8.53
N GLN A 137 -7.12 4.14 -8.19
CA GLN A 137 -8.13 4.26 -7.12
C GLN A 137 -7.55 4.46 -5.70
N TYR A 138 -6.28 4.13 -5.50
CA TYR A 138 -5.58 4.23 -4.21
C TYR A 138 -4.42 5.21 -4.24
N ARG A 139 -4.28 5.97 -5.32
CA ARG A 139 -3.15 6.88 -5.51
C ARG A 139 -3.65 8.30 -5.40
N TYR A 140 -2.93 9.08 -4.62
CA TYR A 140 -3.04 10.53 -4.66
C TYR A 140 -1.62 11.08 -4.74
N THR A 141 -1.30 11.66 -5.89
CA THR A 141 0.05 12.11 -6.23
C THR A 141 0.23 13.55 -5.78
N VAL A 142 1.25 13.80 -4.97
CA VAL A 142 1.73 15.15 -4.67
C VAL A 142 3.03 15.33 -5.44
N LEU A 143 3.05 16.30 -6.34
CA LEU A 143 4.22 16.63 -7.14
C LEU A 143 4.50 18.13 -7.12
N GLY A 144 5.62 18.56 -7.65
CA GLY A 144 5.94 19.97 -7.82
C GLY A 144 7.43 20.22 -7.82
N TYR A 145 7.81 21.48 -7.74
CA TYR A 145 9.21 21.89 -7.85
C TYR A 145 9.74 22.48 -6.55
N VAL A 146 11.00 22.19 -6.25
CA VAL A 146 11.77 22.89 -5.22
C VAL A 146 12.82 23.76 -5.90
N THR A 147 12.76 25.05 -5.62
CA THR A 147 13.66 26.07 -6.14
C THR A 147 14.21 26.94 -5.02
N ASP A 148 15.33 27.61 -5.29
CA ASP A 148 15.79 28.71 -4.44
C ASP A 148 14.92 29.97 -4.62
N ALA A 149 15.18 31.03 -3.84
CA ALA A 149 14.42 32.28 -3.94
C ALA A 149 14.57 32.99 -5.31
N ARG A 150 15.53 32.57 -6.14
CA ARG A 150 15.76 33.11 -7.50
C ARG A 150 15.15 32.21 -8.58
N GLY A 151 14.43 31.15 -8.20
CA GLY A 151 13.79 30.21 -9.11
C GLY A 151 14.73 29.15 -9.68
N ARG A 152 15.96 28.99 -9.15
CA ARG A 152 16.88 27.94 -9.62
C ARG A 152 16.51 26.59 -9.00
N PRO A 153 16.46 25.51 -9.78
CA PRO A 153 16.20 24.16 -9.29
C PRO A 153 17.11 23.74 -8.14
N ARG A 154 16.54 23.04 -7.17
CA ARG A 154 17.30 22.38 -6.10
C ARG A 154 17.17 20.87 -6.20
N PRO A 155 18.18 20.16 -6.73
CA PRO A 155 18.19 18.70 -6.73
C PRO A 155 18.53 18.14 -5.35
N GLY A 156 18.14 16.89 -5.12
CA GLY A 156 18.52 16.14 -3.92
C GLY A 156 17.85 16.62 -2.62
N VAL A 157 16.77 17.39 -2.72
CA VAL A 157 16.03 17.88 -1.55
C VAL A 157 15.06 16.79 -1.12
N GLY A 158 15.18 16.34 0.13
CA GLY A 158 14.22 15.42 0.73
C GLY A 158 12.89 16.09 1.04
N LEU A 159 11.80 15.45 0.62
CA LEU A 159 10.42 15.85 0.90
C LEU A 159 9.67 14.77 1.66
N GLU A 160 8.70 15.21 2.44
CA GLU A 160 7.78 14.36 3.18
C GLU A 160 6.33 14.79 2.96
N VAL A 161 5.44 13.82 2.72
CA VAL A 161 4.00 14.01 2.73
C VAL A 161 3.39 13.18 3.85
N THR A 162 2.88 13.83 4.88
CA THR A 162 2.33 13.19 6.08
C THR A 162 0.82 13.28 6.13
N ARG A 163 0.17 12.13 6.27
CA ARG A 163 -1.29 12.03 6.38
C ARG A 163 -1.78 12.50 7.75
N GLN A 164 -2.71 13.45 7.79
CA GLN A 164 -3.26 13.96 9.06
C GLN A 164 -3.90 12.84 9.89
N LYS A 165 -4.70 11.97 9.27
CA LYS A 165 -5.50 10.98 10.01
C LYS A 165 -4.67 9.84 10.60
N THR A 166 -3.56 9.48 9.95
CA THR A 166 -2.78 8.28 10.31
C THR A 166 -1.38 8.58 10.80
N GLY A 167 -0.87 9.80 10.58
CA GLY A 167 0.53 10.16 10.82
C GLY A 167 1.51 9.45 9.88
N PHE A 168 1.03 8.66 8.90
CA PHE A 168 1.92 7.97 7.97
C PHE A 168 2.55 8.97 7.00
N ALA A 169 3.87 8.89 6.89
CA ALA A 169 4.69 9.75 6.05
C ALA A 169 5.17 9.01 4.80
N TYR A 170 5.09 9.68 3.66
CA TYR A 170 5.67 9.26 2.39
C TYR A 170 6.84 10.17 2.09
N GLN A 171 7.97 9.59 1.68
CA GLN A 171 9.19 10.34 1.41
C GLN A 171 9.50 10.34 -0.09
N GLY A 172 10.12 11.41 -0.54
CA GLY A 172 10.64 11.55 -1.90
C GLY A 172 11.81 12.51 -1.93
N GLU A 173 12.44 12.63 -3.08
CA GLU A 173 13.58 13.50 -3.30
C GLU A 173 13.43 14.19 -4.66
N THR A 174 13.96 15.40 -4.79
CA THR A 174 13.95 16.11 -6.07
C THR A 174 15.00 15.61 -7.04
N ASP A 175 14.63 15.55 -8.32
CA ASP A 175 15.55 15.27 -9.42
C ASP A 175 16.42 16.48 -9.81
N ALA A 176 17.21 16.34 -10.87
CA ALA A 176 18.09 17.39 -11.41
C ALA A 176 17.36 18.70 -11.77
N SER A 177 16.08 18.61 -12.14
CA SER A 177 15.23 19.76 -12.48
C SER A 177 14.52 20.36 -11.26
N GLY A 178 14.75 19.80 -10.07
CA GLY A 178 14.06 20.21 -8.84
C GLY A 178 12.64 19.64 -8.74
N LEU A 179 12.21 18.78 -9.67
CA LEU A 179 10.91 18.13 -9.65
C LEU A 179 10.91 17.00 -8.61
N TYR A 180 9.84 16.90 -7.84
CA TYR A 180 9.56 15.72 -7.03
C TYR A 180 8.17 15.15 -7.36
N VAL A 181 8.02 13.84 -7.14
CA VAL A 181 6.75 13.13 -7.28
C VAL A 181 6.63 12.15 -6.12
N ILE A 182 5.63 12.34 -5.27
CA ILE A 182 5.32 11.47 -4.12
C ILE A 182 3.92 10.90 -4.30
N VAL A 183 3.84 9.58 -4.49
CA VAL A 183 2.57 8.87 -4.61
C VAL A 183 2.11 8.41 -3.24
N THR A 184 1.09 9.07 -2.69
CA THR A 184 0.48 8.68 -1.42
C THR A 184 -0.63 7.65 -1.63
N ARG A 185 -0.92 6.87 -0.58
CA ARG A 185 -2.08 5.96 -0.59
C ARG A 185 -3.30 6.58 0.06
N LEU A 186 -4.24 7.02 -0.77
CA LEU A 186 -5.53 7.56 -0.40
C LEU A 186 -6.61 6.85 -1.23
N ALA A 187 -7.53 6.20 -0.54
CA ALA A 187 -8.73 5.60 -1.10
C ALA A 187 -9.86 6.65 -1.20
N ASP A 188 -10.97 6.26 -1.80
CA ASP A 188 -12.15 7.09 -2.01
C ASP A 188 -12.69 7.74 -0.73
N GLU A 189 -12.72 7.00 0.37
CA GLU A 189 -13.14 7.49 1.68
C GLU A 189 -12.19 8.54 2.28
N ASN A 190 -10.98 8.69 1.71
CA ASN A 190 -10.01 9.68 2.15
C ASN A 190 -10.18 11.04 1.46
N ARG A 191 -11.21 11.22 0.61
CA ARG A 191 -11.56 12.54 0.09
C ARG A 191 -11.70 13.55 1.22
N GLY A 192 -11.06 14.70 1.08
CA GLY A 192 -11.05 15.77 2.08
C GLY A 192 -10.06 15.55 3.23
N GLU A 193 -9.30 14.45 3.26
CA GLU A 193 -8.19 14.30 4.21
C GLU A 193 -7.11 15.36 3.96
N ARG A 194 -6.54 15.93 5.03
CA ARG A 194 -5.42 16.86 4.91
C ARG A 194 -4.09 16.11 4.88
N LEU A 195 -3.18 16.58 4.04
CA LEU A 195 -1.82 16.11 3.92
C LEU A 195 -0.87 17.26 4.25
N LEU A 196 0.12 17.02 5.10
CA LEU A 196 1.20 17.96 5.36
C LEU A 196 2.33 17.67 4.39
N VAL A 197 2.60 18.58 3.47
CA VAL A 197 3.73 18.51 2.55
C VAL A 197 4.86 19.34 3.15
N ARG A 198 6.06 18.76 3.27
CA ARG A 198 7.22 19.40 3.91
C ARG A 198 8.47 19.19 3.08
N ALA A 199 9.29 20.24 2.98
CA ALA A 199 10.64 20.20 2.46
C ALA A 199 11.55 21.00 3.42
N GLY A 200 12.36 20.31 4.22
CA GLY A 200 13.14 20.95 5.29
C GLY A 200 12.24 21.71 6.29
N PRO A 201 12.50 23.00 6.58
CA PRO A 201 11.69 23.80 7.52
C PRO A 201 10.35 24.27 6.91
N ALA A 202 10.23 24.30 5.59
CA ALA A 202 9.06 24.80 4.89
C ALA A 202 7.98 23.71 4.79
N SER A 203 6.71 24.06 5.04
CA SER A 203 5.61 23.10 4.93
C SER A 203 4.26 23.76 4.61
N LEU A 204 3.35 22.98 4.03
CA LEU A 204 2.00 23.39 3.69
C LEU A 204 1.01 22.25 3.91
N TRP A 205 -0.15 22.57 4.48
CA TRP A 205 -1.27 21.64 4.52
C TRP A 205 -2.10 21.75 3.25
N VAL A 206 -2.26 20.65 2.53
CA VAL A 206 -3.17 20.53 1.38
C VAL A 206 -4.33 19.62 1.71
N THR A 207 -5.46 19.81 1.03
CA THR A 207 -6.65 18.95 1.18
C THR A 207 -6.76 18.04 -0.03
N ALA A 208 -6.84 16.73 0.19
CA ALA A 208 -6.98 15.75 -0.89
C ALA A 208 -8.34 15.91 -1.60
N ARG A 209 -8.31 16.57 -2.76
CA ARG A 209 -9.48 16.87 -3.60
C ARG A 209 -9.46 15.98 -4.84
N PHE A 210 -10.50 15.17 -4.99
CA PHE A 210 -10.72 14.29 -6.14
C PHE A 210 -12.17 13.79 -6.15
N GLN A 211 -12.63 13.26 -7.29
CA GLN A 211 -13.94 12.62 -7.42
C GLN A 211 -13.79 11.11 -7.11
N PRO A 212 -14.46 10.57 -6.06
CA PRO A 212 -14.26 9.18 -5.66
C PRO A 212 -14.65 8.16 -6.73
N ALA A 213 -15.78 8.37 -7.40
CA ALA A 213 -16.27 7.48 -8.46
C ALA A 213 -15.50 7.61 -9.79
N ASP A 214 -14.66 8.63 -9.93
CA ASP A 214 -13.80 8.79 -11.09
C ASP A 214 -12.47 8.07 -10.82
N HIS A 215 -12.35 6.89 -11.41
CA HIS A 215 -11.17 6.03 -11.33
C HIS A 215 -10.29 6.11 -12.57
N ALA A 216 -10.74 6.83 -13.60
CA ALA A 216 -9.99 7.05 -14.82
C ALA A 216 -9.07 8.27 -14.69
N ALA A 217 -9.48 9.28 -13.92
CA ALA A 217 -8.67 10.47 -13.70
C ALA A 217 -7.53 10.24 -12.69
N GLU A 218 -6.36 10.77 -13.03
CA GLU A 218 -5.24 10.88 -12.10
C GLU A 218 -5.59 11.84 -10.96
N ARG A 219 -5.34 11.42 -9.73
CA ARG A 219 -5.71 12.17 -8.52
C ARG A 219 -4.46 12.77 -7.90
N GLY A 220 -4.53 14.05 -7.53
CA GLY A 220 -3.37 14.68 -6.91
C GLY A 220 -3.47 16.18 -6.75
N THR A 221 -2.35 16.77 -6.37
CA THR A 221 -2.15 18.22 -6.29
C THR A 221 -0.70 18.54 -6.61
N ARG A 222 -0.45 19.81 -6.96
CA ARG A 222 0.89 20.34 -7.12
C ARG A 222 1.22 21.28 -5.96
N VAL A 223 2.40 21.13 -5.37
CA VAL A 223 2.92 22.04 -4.34
C VAL A 223 4.32 22.45 -4.72
N ASP A 224 4.55 23.76 -4.81
CA ASP A 224 5.86 24.31 -5.17
C ASP A 224 6.50 24.98 -3.95
N PHE A 225 7.82 24.80 -3.83
CA PHE A 225 8.67 25.41 -2.83
C PHE A 225 9.64 26.37 -3.53
N ALA A 226 9.68 27.63 -3.10
CA ALA A 226 10.58 28.66 -3.61
C ALA A 226 11.21 29.42 -2.45
N GLY A 227 12.41 29.01 -2.05
CA GLY A 227 13.00 29.44 -0.78
C GLY A 227 12.09 29.07 0.40
N ASP A 228 11.65 30.06 1.17
CA ASP A 228 10.76 29.87 2.32
C ASP A 228 9.26 29.89 1.94
N LYS A 229 8.93 30.19 0.68
CA LYS A 229 7.53 30.24 0.21
C LYS A 229 7.09 28.86 -0.25
N VAL A 230 5.89 28.46 0.18
CA VAL A 230 5.23 27.21 -0.23
C VAL A 230 3.84 27.52 -0.73
N VAL A 231 3.49 27.04 -1.92
CA VAL A 231 2.20 27.34 -2.56
C VAL A 231 1.60 26.08 -3.18
N GLU A 232 0.32 25.82 -2.91
CA GLU A 232 -0.47 24.81 -3.62
C GLU A 232 -0.94 25.37 -4.97
N GLN A 233 -0.61 24.69 -6.07
CA GLN A 233 -1.01 25.04 -7.42
C GLN A 233 -1.79 23.88 -8.07
N ALA A 234 -2.86 23.42 -7.42
CA ALA A 234 -3.62 22.24 -7.84
C ALA A 234 -4.05 22.26 -9.32
N GLY A 235 -4.34 23.44 -9.89
CA GLY A 235 -4.71 23.57 -11.30
C GLY A 235 -3.60 23.19 -12.30
N LEU A 236 -2.33 23.20 -11.89
CA LEU A 236 -1.19 22.81 -12.73
C LEU A 236 -0.81 21.33 -12.57
N PHE A 237 -1.51 20.58 -11.71
CA PHE A 237 -1.19 19.18 -11.41
C PHE A 237 -1.18 18.32 -12.68
N GLN A 238 -2.27 18.31 -13.44
CA GLN A 238 -2.40 17.45 -14.63
C GLN A 238 -1.32 17.77 -15.67
N ALA A 239 -1.14 19.04 -16.02
CA ALA A 239 -0.12 19.46 -16.98
C ALA A 239 1.30 19.06 -16.56
N THR A 240 1.60 19.14 -15.26
CA THR A 240 2.91 18.75 -14.72
C THR A 240 3.08 17.23 -14.73
N LEU A 241 2.03 16.47 -14.39
CA LEU A 241 2.05 15.02 -14.41
C LEU A 241 2.23 14.47 -15.84
N THR A 242 1.49 15.01 -16.81
CA THR A 242 1.60 14.65 -18.23
C THR A 242 3.03 14.84 -18.74
N ARG A 243 3.63 16.01 -18.45
CA ARG A 243 5.02 16.29 -18.80
C ARG A 243 6.01 15.31 -18.14
N PHE A 244 5.79 14.97 -16.87
CA PHE A 244 6.62 13.99 -16.15
C PHE A 244 6.52 12.59 -16.75
N LEU A 245 5.32 12.17 -17.17
CA LEU A 245 5.08 10.85 -17.76
C LEU A 245 5.53 10.76 -19.23
N GLY A 246 5.97 11.86 -19.84
CA GLY A 246 6.36 11.90 -21.25
C GLY A 246 5.19 11.64 -22.20
N ARG A 247 3.98 12.01 -21.80
CA ARG A 247 2.74 11.89 -22.59
C ARG A 247 2.32 13.24 -23.17
#